data_AF-A0A321LFI0-F1
#
_entry.id   AF-A0A321LFI0-F1
#
_cell.length_a   1.000
_cell.length_b   1.000
_cell.length_c   1.000
_cell.angle_alpha   90.00
_cell.angle_beta   90.00
_cell.angle_gamma   90.00
#
_symmetry.space_group_name_H-M   'P 1'
#
loop_
_entity.id
_entity.type
_entity.pdbx_description
1 polymer ?
#
loop_
_entity_poly.entity_id
_entity_poly.type
_entity_poly.pdbx_seq_one_letter_code
_entity_poly.pdbx_strand_id
1 'polypeptide(L)'
;MAKKETDTATDPELNRQMDAASATGRDVEAVFTLSPDETSDGVRSPEETENLTRRVLERVTNRVGHGEKKLNIFRNIGSFVVSANPSFVKELIAQPEIASAIANRQQETDPVGPVKKREAGSTERPRRSKSKARDKS
;
A
#
# COMPACT_ATOMS: atom_id res chain seq x y z
N MET A 1 -4.91 -22.22 -29.04
CA MET A 1 -4.39 -21.11 -28.22
C MET A 1 -4.80 -21.38 -26.78
N ALA A 2 -3.86 -21.80 -25.94
CA ALA A 2 -4.16 -22.14 -24.54
C ALA A 2 -4.36 -20.84 -23.76
N LYS A 3 -5.55 -20.65 -23.18
CA LYS A 3 -5.78 -19.60 -22.19
C LYS A 3 -4.88 -19.94 -21.01
N LYS A 4 -3.84 -19.14 -20.78
CA LYS A 4 -3.06 -19.24 -19.55
C LYS A 4 -4.01 -18.81 -18.44
N GLU A 5 -4.50 -19.77 -17.66
CA GLU A 5 -5.23 -19.48 -16.43
C GLU A 5 -4.25 -18.75 -15.52
N THR A 6 -4.28 -17.41 -15.56
CA THR A 6 -3.52 -16.56 -14.64
C THR A 6 -4.22 -16.68 -13.30
N ASP A 7 -3.76 -17.63 -12.50
CA ASP A 7 -4.17 -17.75 -11.11
C ASP A 7 -3.72 -16.48 -10.38
N THR A 8 -4.66 -15.57 -10.13
CA THR A 8 -4.37 -14.27 -9.52
C THR A 8 -3.86 -14.50 -8.10
N ALA A 9 -2.61 -14.09 -7.85
CA ALA A 9 -1.98 -14.27 -6.55
C ALA A 9 -2.67 -13.37 -5.51
N THR A 10 -3.55 -13.98 -4.71
CA THR A 10 -4.37 -13.28 -3.72
C THR A 10 -3.81 -13.52 -2.32
N ASP A 11 -3.53 -12.44 -1.60
CA ASP A 11 -3.09 -12.48 -0.21
C ASP A 11 -4.16 -13.09 0.72
N PRO A 12 -3.84 -14.10 1.55
CA PRO A 12 -4.77 -14.65 2.53
C PRO A 12 -5.36 -13.61 3.50
N GLU A 13 -4.61 -12.56 3.84
CA GLU A 13 -5.10 -11.50 4.71
C GLU A 13 -6.17 -10.65 4.03
N LEU A 14 -6.07 -10.46 2.69
CA LEU A 14 -7.10 -9.79 1.92
C LEU A 14 -8.43 -10.57 1.97
N ASN A 15 -8.37 -11.89 1.84
CA ASN A 15 -9.56 -12.74 1.96
C ASN A 15 -10.21 -12.61 3.35
N ARG A 16 -9.41 -12.66 4.42
CA ARG A 16 -9.92 -12.48 5.79
C ARG A 16 -10.59 -11.12 5.98
N GLN A 17 -10.01 -10.05 5.43
CA GLN A 17 -10.60 -8.71 5.52
C GLN A 17 -11.88 -8.57 4.72
N MET A 18 -11.97 -9.20 3.55
CA MET A 18 -13.22 -9.25 2.77
C MET A 18 -14.34 -9.97 3.52
N ASP A 19 -14.03 -11.10 4.16
CA ASP A 19 -15.02 -11.85 4.95
C ASP A 19 -15.52 -11.01 6.15
N ALA A 20 -14.59 -10.39 6.91
CA ALA A 20 -14.93 -9.53 8.04
C ALA A 20 -15.69 -8.26 7.63
N ALA A 21 -15.31 -7.65 6.51
CA ALA A 21 -15.97 -6.48 5.96
C ALA A 21 -17.37 -6.80 5.42
N SER A 22 -17.56 -8.00 4.86
CA SER A 22 -18.87 -8.47 4.39
C SER A 22 -19.87 -8.59 5.55
N ALA A 23 -19.40 -9.03 6.73
CA ALA A 23 -20.24 -9.11 7.93
C ALA A 23 -20.60 -7.74 8.53
N THR A 24 -19.78 -6.71 8.28
CA THR A 24 -19.93 -5.37 8.89
C THR A 24 -20.39 -4.28 7.92
N GLY A 25 -20.51 -4.60 6.63
CA GLY A 25 -20.84 -3.64 5.56
C GLY A 25 -19.75 -2.59 5.32
N ARG A 26 -18.52 -2.85 5.76
CA ARG A 26 -17.38 -1.93 5.58
C ARG A 26 -16.72 -2.14 4.22
N ASP A 27 -15.96 -1.13 3.79
CA ASP A 27 -15.11 -1.27 2.60
C ASP A 27 -13.77 -1.89 2.96
N VAL A 28 -13.18 -2.56 1.98
CA VAL A 28 -11.83 -3.12 2.05
C VAL A 28 -10.91 -2.28 1.19
N GLU A 29 -9.71 -2.03 1.69
CA GLU A 29 -8.64 -1.40 0.93
C GLU A 29 -7.67 -2.46 0.42
N ALA A 30 -7.51 -2.54 -0.89
CA ALA A 30 -6.67 -3.55 -1.53
C ALA A 30 -5.75 -2.88 -2.57
N VAL A 31 -4.52 -3.39 -2.62
CA VAL A 31 -3.52 -3.03 -3.63
C VAL A 31 -3.52 -4.09 -4.70
N PHE A 32 -3.62 -3.67 -5.95
CA PHE A 32 -3.67 -4.52 -7.12
C PHE A 32 -2.48 -4.24 -8.02
N THR A 33 -1.87 -5.29 -8.57
CA THR A 33 -0.84 -5.20 -9.60
C THR A 33 -1.38 -5.75 -10.91
N LEU A 34 -1.22 -4.99 -11.98
CA LEU A 34 -1.60 -5.40 -13.33
C LEU A 34 -0.56 -6.36 -13.89
N SER A 35 -1.03 -7.37 -14.63
CA SER A 35 -0.16 -8.27 -15.40
C SER A 35 0.68 -7.46 -16.40
N PRO A 36 1.99 -7.73 -16.58
CA PRO A 36 2.80 -7.07 -17.60
C PRO A 36 2.21 -7.32 -19.00
N ASP A 37 2.61 -6.50 -19.97
CA ASP A 37 2.13 -6.65 -21.34
C ASP A 37 2.78 -7.87 -22.00
N GLU A 38 2.03 -8.69 -22.73
CA GLU A 38 2.61 -9.89 -23.37
C GLU A 38 3.62 -9.52 -24.47
N THR A 39 3.54 -8.29 -24.97
CA THR A 39 4.41 -7.76 -26.03
C THR A 39 5.63 -7.01 -25.52
N SER A 40 5.77 -6.81 -24.21
CA SER A 40 6.89 -6.07 -23.62
C SER A 40 7.37 -6.78 -22.35
N ASP A 41 8.67 -7.07 -22.26
CA ASP A 41 9.30 -7.65 -21.06
C ASP A 41 9.32 -6.69 -19.84
N GLY A 42 8.56 -5.58 -19.88
CA GLY A 42 8.54 -4.51 -18.89
C GLY A 42 7.15 -4.11 -18.41
N VAL A 43 7.13 -3.20 -17.44
CA VAL A 43 5.91 -2.54 -16.97
C VAL A 43 5.29 -1.75 -18.12
N ARG A 44 3.96 -1.80 -18.26
CA ARG A 44 3.22 -0.97 -19.24
C ARG A 44 3.55 0.50 -19.08
N SER A 45 3.35 1.28 -20.15
CA SER A 45 3.48 2.72 -20.03
C SER A 45 2.50 3.29 -18.98
N PRO A 46 2.81 4.44 -18.37
CA PRO A 46 1.92 5.07 -17.39
C PRO A 46 0.51 5.34 -17.92
N GLU A 47 0.40 5.75 -19.19
CA GLU A 47 -0.88 6.02 -19.86
C GLU A 47 -1.68 4.73 -20.09
N GLU A 48 -1.04 3.67 -20.55
CA GLU A 48 -1.68 2.36 -20.71
C GLU A 48 -2.12 1.77 -19.37
N THR A 49 -1.31 1.91 -18.33
CA THR A 49 -1.65 1.47 -16.97
C THR A 49 -2.91 2.17 -16.47
N GLU A 50 -2.99 3.49 -16.63
CA GLU A 50 -4.15 4.27 -16.22
C GLU A 50 -5.39 3.90 -17.05
N ASN A 51 -5.25 3.85 -18.37
CA ASN A 51 -6.34 3.50 -19.27
C ASN A 51 -6.89 2.09 -19.01
N LEU A 52 -5.99 1.12 -18.78
CA LEU A 52 -6.37 -0.25 -18.47
C LEU A 52 -7.08 -0.34 -17.12
N THR A 53 -6.52 0.29 -16.09
CA THR A 53 -7.14 0.34 -14.75
C THR A 53 -8.56 0.89 -14.84
N ARG A 54 -8.77 2.02 -15.54
CA ARG A 54 -10.09 2.62 -15.70
C ARG A 54 -11.07 1.69 -16.43
N ARG A 55 -10.64 1.04 -17.51
CA ARG A 55 -11.48 0.07 -18.26
C ARG A 55 -11.89 -1.12 -17.41
N VAL A 56 -10.96 -1.63 -16.60
CA VAL A 56 -11.23 -2.75 -15.69
C VAL A 56 -12.24 -2.34 -14.61
N LEU A 57 -12.04 -1.18 -13.98
CA LEU A 57 -12.97 -0.66 -12.96
C LEU A 57 -14.36 -0.35 -13.53
N GLU A 58 -14.44 0.23 -14.73
CA GLU A 58 -15.71 0.46 -15.42
C GLU A 58 -16.44 -0.85 -15.71
N ARG A 59 -15.73 -1.87 -16.20
CA ARG A 59 -16.30 -3.21 -16.44
C ARG A 59 -16.84 -3.85 -15.16
N VAL A 60 -16.09 -3.78 -14.07
CA VAL A 60 -16.51 -4.32 -12.77
C VAL A 60 -17.69 -3.53 -12.21
N THR A 61 -17.66 -2.19 -12.29
CA THR A 61 -18.76 -1.32 -11.88
C THR A 61 -20.05 -1.66 -12.61
N ASN A 62 -19.99 -1.85 -13.93
CA ASN A 62 -21.14 -2.23 -14.75
C ASN A 62 -21.68 -3.62 -14.40
N ARG A 63 -20.84 -4.53 -13.90
CA ARG A 63 -21.26 -5.88 -13.50
C ARG A 63 -21.89 -5.89 -12.10
N VAL A 64 -21.30 -5.17 -11.15
CA VAL A 64 -21.70 -5.21 -9.73
C VAL A 64 -22.78 -4.17 -9.42
N GLY A 65 -22.89 -3.12 -10.22
CA GLY A 65 -23.89 -2.04 -10.08
C GLY A 65 -23.45 -0.90 -9.17
N HIS A 66 -22.30 -1.01 -8.51
CA HIS A 66 -21.67 0.04 -7.70
C HIS A 66 -20.18 0.11 -7.97
N GLY A 67 -19.63 1.33 -7.87
CA GLY A 67 -18.21 1.59 -8.12
C GLY A 67 -17.36 1.61 -6.85
N GLU A 68 -16.09 1.89 -7.04
CA GLU A 68 -15.16 2.15 -5.95
C GLU A 68 -15.45 3.46 -5.21
N LYS A 69 -15.10 3.51 -3.92
CA LYS A 69 -15.20 4.76 -3.14
C LYS A 69 -13.95 5.62 -3.26
N LYS A 70 -12.78 4.98 -3.37
CA LYS A 70 -11.48 5.66 -3.54
C LYS A 70 -10.61 4.86 -4.48
N LEU A 71 -9.87 5.58 -5.32
CA LEU A 71 -8.92 5.03 -6.27
C LEU A 71 -7.63 5.84 -6.22
N ASN A 72 -6.49 5.15 -6.19
CA ASN A 72 -5.19 5.74 -6.41
C ASN A 72 -4.37 4.87 -7.37
N ILE A 73 -3.87 5.44 -8.46
CA ILE A 73 -3.16 4.70 -9.52
C ILE A 73 -1.68 5.04 -9.48
N PHE A 74 -0.84 4.03 -9.25
CA PHE A 74 0.61 4.10 -9.33
C PHE A 74 1.07 3.72 -10.75
N ARG A 75 0.90 4.66 -11.67
CA ARG A 75 1.07 4.48 -13.12
C ARG A 75 2.46 3.96 -13.53
N ASN A 76 3.50 4.35 -12.82
CA ASN A 76 4.89 4.00 -13.15
C ASN A 76 5.31 2.59 -12.69
N ILE A 77 4.48 1.92 -11.88
CA ILE A 77 4.75 0.57 -11.34
C ILE A 77 3.62 -0.41 -11.64
N GLY A 78 2.68 -0.03 -12.53
CA GLY A 78 1.60 -0.91 -12.96
C GLY A 78 0.64 -1.35 -11.85
N SER A 79 0.50 -0.55 -10.78
CA SER A 79 -0.30 -0.93 -9.61
C SER A 79 -1.30 0.15 -9.23
N PHE A 80 -2.36 -0.23 -8.51
CA PHE A 80 -3.36 0.71 -8.02
C PHE A 80 -3.96 0.26 -6.68
N VAL A 81 -4.48 1.20 -5.92
CA VAL A 81 -5.17 0.96 -4.64
C VAL A 81 -6.63 1.34 -4.80
N VAL A 82 -7.51 0.47 -4.32
CA VAL A 82 -8.94 0.71 -4.32
C VAL A 82 -9.50 0.51 -2.92
N SER A 83 -10.44 1.37 -2.53
CA SER A 83 -11.31 1.17 -1.38
C SER A 83 -12.72 0.90 -1.90
N ALA A 84 -13.22 -0.32 -1.72
CA ALA A 84 -14.51 -0.73 -2.27
C ALA A 84 -15.19 -1.81 -1.43
N ASN A 85 -16.47 -2.08 -1.73
CA ASN A 85 -17.22 -3.16 -1.12
C ASN A 85 -16.56 -4.53 -1.43
N PRO A 86 -16.58 -5.51 -0.51
CA PRO A 86 -16.00 -6.83 -0.75
C PRO A 86 -16.46 -7.52 -2.05
N SER A 87 -17.72 -7.34 -2.44
CA SER A 87 -18.25 -7.88 -3.72
C SER A 87 -17.51 -7.31 -4.94
N PHE A 88 -17.19 -6.02 -4.90
CA PHE A 88 -16.43 -5.33 -5.96
C PHE A 88 -14.98 -5.82 -6.00
N VAL A 89 -14.33 -5.91 -4.83
CA VAL A 89 -12.94 -6.40 -4.71
C VAL A 89 -12.83 -7.83 -5.25
N LYS A 90 -13.81 -8.69 -4.94
CA LYS A 90 -13.86 -10.07 -5.44
C LYS A 90 -13.99 -10.14 -6.96
N GLU A 91 -14.87 -9.33 -7.55
CA GLU A 91 -15.01 -9.27 -9.03
C GLU A 91 -13.78 -8.67 -9.71
N LEU A 92 -13.06 -7.78 -9.01
CA LEU A 92 -11.81 -7.20 -9.49
C LEU A 92 -10.69 -8.25 -9.50
N ILE A 93 -10.55 -9.07 -8.45
CA ILE A 93 -9.60 -10.20 -8.39
C ILE A 93 -9.84 -11.18 -9.55
N ALA A 94 -11.09 -11.38 -9.96
CA ALA A 94 -11.44 -12.29 -11.06
C ALA A 94 -11.11 -11.75 -12.46
N GLN A 95 -10.58 -10.52 -12.59
CA GLN A 95 -10.26 -9.94 -13.89
C GLN A 95 -8.90 -10.49 -14.40
N PRO A 96 -8.81 -10.89 -15.68
CA PRO A 96 -7.60 -11.47 -16.25
C PRO A 96 -6.41 -10.49 -16.30
N GLU A 97 -6.69 -9.19 -16.23
CA GLU A 97 -5.67 -8.15 -16.21
C GLU A 97 -4.94 -8.04 -14.85
N ILE A 98 -5.46 -8.67 -13.79
CA ILE A 98 -4.90 -8.61 -12.43
C ILE A 98 -3.94 -9.78 -12.20
N ALA A 99 -2.67 -9.44 -11.93
CA ALA A 99 -1.65 -10.41 -11.57
C ALA A 99 -1.70 -10.78 -10.08
N SER A 100 -1.89 -9.79 -9.21
CA SER A 100 -1.93 -10.00 -7.77
C SER A 100 -2.80 -8.97 -7.04
N ALA A 101 -3.26 -9.37 -5.85
CA ALA A 101 -4.06 -8.57 -4.95
C ALA A 101 -3.59 -8.75 -3.50
N ILE A 102 -3.32 -7.65 -2.80
CA ILE A 102 -2.75 -7.62 -1.44
C ILE A 102 -3.60 -6.70 -0.55
N ALA A 103 -3.76 -7.07 0.73
CA ALA A 103 -4.43 -6.20 1.69
C ALA A 103 -3.59 -4.93 1.95
N ASN A 104 -4.18 -3.74 1.81
CA ASN A 104 -3.48 -2.49 2.09
C ASN A 104 -3.30 -2.24 3.60
N ARG A 105 -4.18 -2.82 4.41
CA ARG A 105 -4.08 -2.77 5.87
C ARG A 105 -3.45 -4.06 6.34
N GLN A 106 -2.28 -3.98 6.94
CA GLN A 106 -1.76 -5.09 7.74
C GLN A 106 -2.21 -4.87 9.17
N GLN A 107 -2.50 -5.95 9.90
CA GLN A 107 -2.85 -5.86 11.32
C GLN A 107 -1.83 -4.99 12.02
N GLU A 108 -2.30 -3.98 12.76
CA GLU A 108 -1.45 -3.04 13.49
C GLU A 108 -0.56 -3.86 14.45
N THR A 109 0.65 -4.22 14.02
CA THR A 109 1.73 -4.46 14.96
C THR A 109 1.91 -3.17 15.73
N ASP A 110 1.84 -3.30 17.06
CA ASP A 110 1.73 -2.25 18.06
C ASP A 110 2.21 -0.85 17.61
N PRO A 111 1.41 0.21 17.82
CA PRO A 111 1.82 1.56 17.48
C PRO A 111 3.19 1.84 18.10
N VAL A 112 4.18 2.15 17.26
CA VAL A 112 5.49 2.63 17.68
C VAL A 112 5.25 3.90 18.48
N GLY A 113 5.16 3.74 19.80
CA GLY A 113 4.94 4.83 20.72
C GLY A 113 6.08 5.86 20.58
N PRO A 114 5.81 7.14 20.84
CA PRO A 114 6.83 8.17 20.78
C PRO A 114 8.00 7.78 21.68
N VAL A 115 9.17 7.58 21.07
CA VAL A 115 10.44 7.39 21.78
C VAL A 115 10.64 8.63 22.66
N LYS A 116 10.54 8.46 23.99
CA LYS A 116 10.94 9.49 24.94
C LYS A 116 12.40 9.83 24.62
N LYS A 117 12.66 11.00 24.05
CA LYS A 117 14.01 11.55 23.92
C LYS A 117 14.63 11.52 25.32
N ARG A 118 15.66 10.70 25.51
CA ARG A 118 16.55 10.89 26.67
C ARG A 118 17.09 12.29 26.53
N GLU A 119 16.80 13.13 27.52
CA GLU A 119 17.40 14.45 27.65
C GLU A 119 18.91 14.26 27.57
N ALA A 120 19.52 14.88 26.55
CA ALA A 120 20.96 14.93 26.41
C ALA A 120 21.47 15.68 27.64
N GLY A 121 22.02 14.93 28.60
CA GLY A 121 22.69 15.49 29.76
C GLY A 121 23.67 16.56 29.30
N SER A 122 23.38 17.79 29.69
CA SER A 122 24.29 18.92 29.62
C SER A 122 25.50 18.59 30.49
N THR A 123 26.50 17.91 29.92
CA THR A 123 27.86 17.93 30.45
C THR A 123 28.41 19.34 30.28
N GLU A 124 28.06 20.18 31.24
CA GLU A 124 28.71 21.43 31.58
C GLU A 124 30.21 21.16 31.70
N ARG A 125 31.00 21.57 30.70
CA ARG A 125 32.46 21.56 30.78
C ARG A 125 32.84 22.60 31.84
N PRO A 126 33.51 22.25 32.95
CA PRO A 126 33.94 23.25 33.91
C PRO A 126 34.94 24.19 33.23
N ARG A 127 34.53 25.46 33.09
CA ARG A 127 35.40 26.54 32.65
C ARG A 127 36.50 26.70 33.69
N ARG A 128 37.71 26.26 33.32
CA ARG A 128 38.97 26.43 34.02
C ARG A 128 39.19 27.92 34.34
N SER A 129 38.82 28.33 35.55
CA SER A 129 39.16 29.63 36.11
C SER A 129 40.68 29.68 36.33
N LYS A 130 41.35 30.61 35.65
CA LYS A 130 42.73 31.00 35.95
C LYS A 130 42.71 31.89 37.20
N SER A 131 42.99 31.31 38.36
CA SER A 131 43.31 32.06 39.57
C SER A 131 44.77 32.51 39.51
N LYS A 132 44.98 33.82 39.66
CA LYS A 132 46.28 34.49 39.92
C LYS A 132 46.84 34.10 41.30
N ALA A 133 48.11 34.49 41.50
CA ALA A 133 48.89 34.63 42.75
C ALA A 133 49.78 33.41 43.08
N ARG A 134 51.04 33.51 43.52
CA ARG A 134 52.03 34.60 43.68
C ARG A 134 53.33 33.89 44.11
N ASP A 135 54.48 34.46 43.75
CA ASP A 135 55.69 34.58 44.59
C ASP A 135 56.48 33.33 45.06
N LYS A 136 57.74 33.24 44.60
CA LYS A 136 58.95 33.08 45.44
C LYS A 136 60.20 32.90 44.56
N SER A 137 61.11 33.88 44.63
CA SER A 137 62.51 33.74 45.09
C SER A 137 63.32 34.98 44.74
#